data_AF-A0A8S9XH10-F1
#
_entry.id   AF-A0A8S9XH10-F1
#
_cell.length_a   1.000
_cell.length_b   1.000
_cell.length_c   1.000
_cell.angle_alpha   90.00
_cell.angle_beta   90.00
_cell.angle_gamma   90.00
#
_symmetry.space_group_name_H-M   'P 1'
#
loop_
_entity.id
_entity.type
_entity.pdbx_description
1 polymer ?
#
loop_
_entity_poly.entity_id
_entity_poly.type
_entity_poly.pdbx_seq_one_letter_code
_entity_poly.pdbx_strand_id
1 'polypeptide(L)'
;ACGCPLYWKAPLFIACGGEKLGYVELNMVLDFWRDLTSSYHDSNSKFLKILTHGQSRSYLLPEDFMSMVQDVVDTHPGLTFLKEAVEFHSRYVHTVISRIYYNVNSSWTGRISLQELRRSNLLQVIALLEKEEDINQITQYFSYEHFYVIYCKFWELDRDHDLFIDKHDLARHSDHALSTRLIDRIFSGAVTRGKPKDLQGQTNQLKMSYTEFVWFLLAEEDKSHPRAIEYWFRCMDLDGDGFLSMYELEYFYDEQLQRMEAIGIECLPFEDCLCQMLDMIRPEVPGKVSLGDLKKCKMTPIFFDTFFNLEKYLDHEQRDPFASQRDHDNEMSDWDRYAAEEYELLVAEEGGNDGQEHLMYDYNSEEDILSPNLDEMLGCSYVNNNSKLVWHPNVTVTSYDSYGNDSEDYADSDSPI
;
A
#
# COMPACT_ATOMS: atom_id res chain seq x y z
N ALA A 1 -1.27 -2.47 30.03
CA ALA A 1 -1.68 -1.30 30.85
C ALA A 1 -2.74 -0.44 30.16
N CYS A 2 -2.52 0.04 28.92
CA CYS A 2 -3.47 0.94 28.24
C CYS A 2 -4.61 0.25 27.46
N GLY A 3 -4.60 -1.09 27.33
CA GLY A 3 -5.61 -1.83 26.57
C GLY A 3 -5.56 -1.61 25.05
N CYS A 4 -4.40 -1.19 24.53
CA CYS A 4 -4.14 -1.08 23.09
C CYS A 4 -3.46 -2.34 22.55
N PRO A 5 -3.60 -2.63 21.24
CA PRO A 5 -2.76 -3.61 20.55
C PRO A 5 -1.27 -3.29 20.71
N LEU A 6 -0.42 -4.32 20.72
CA LEU A 6 1.02 -4.23 20.97
C LEU A 6 1.73 -3.24 20.04
N TYR A 7 1.42 -3.27 18.74
CA TYR A 7 2.08 -2.44 17.73
C TYR A 7 1.67 -0.96 17.75
N TRP A 8 0.87 -0.54 18.74
CA TRP A 8 0.69 0.88 19.04
C TRP A 8 1.82 1.43 19.90
N LYS A 9 2.74 0.58 20.39
CA LYS A 9 3.82 0.93 21.32
C LYS A 9 4.71 2.07 20.83
N ALA A 10 5.21 2.02 19.59
CA ALA A 10 6.08 3.07 19.07
C ALA A 10 5.34 4.41 18.86
N PRO A 11 4.17 4.46 18.18
CA PRO A 11 3.40 5.70 18.08
C PRO A 11 3.02 6.30 19.44
N LEU A 12 2.63 5.46 20.40
CA LEU A 12 2.29 5.92 21.75
C LEU A 12 3.51 6.48 22.50
N PHE A 13 4.65 5.80 22.40
CA PHE A 13 5.92 6.28 22.96
C PHE A 13 6.31 7.65 22.40
N ILE A 14 6.23 7.85 21.09
CA ILE A 14 6.54 9.13 20.43
C ILE A 14 5.51 10.20 20.81
N ALA A 15 4.23 9.87 20.85
CA ALA A 15 3.17 10.81 21.25
C ALA A 15 3.32 11.31 22.70
N CYS A 16 3.92 10.50 23.57
CA CYS A 16 4.26 10.89 24.94
C CYS A 16 5.61 11.63 25.06
N GLY A 17 6.28 11.93 23.94
CA GLY A 17 7.54 12.68 23.90
C GLY A 17 8.81 11.82 24.05
N GLY A 18 8.69 10.49 23.96
CA GLY A 18 9.80 9.57 24.21
C GLY A 18 10.97 9.69 23.24
N GLU A 19 10.73 10.11 22.00
CA GLU A 19 11.77 10.28 20.97
C GLU A 19 12.85 11.29 21.41
N LYS A 20 12.48 12.34 22.15
CA LYS A 20 13.41 13.39 22.58
C LYS A 20 14.31 12.95 23.74
N LEU A 21 13.83 12.05 24.59
CA LEU A 21 14.46 11.68 25.85
C LEU A 21 15.06 10.27 25.83
N GLY A 22 14.63 9.41 24.89
CA GLY A 22 14.94 7.98 24.86
C GLY A 22 14.17 7.15 25.90
N TYR A 23 13.38 7.80 26.75
CA TYR A 23 12.48 7.21 27.73
C TYR A 23 11.25 8.11 27.92
N VAL A 24 10.22 7.61 28.59
CA VAL A 24 9.04 8.40 28.97
C VAL A 24 8.79 8.23 30.46
N GLU A 25 8.60 9.33 31.17
CA GLU A 25 8.20 9.29 32.58
C GLU A 25 6.71 8.93 32.73
N LEU A 26 6.36 8.25 33.82
CA LEU A 26 4.98 7.83 34.08
C LEU A 26 3.98 9.00 34.00
N ASN A 27 4.34 10.17 34.55
CA ASN A 27 3.46 11.34 34.54
C ASN A 27 3.14 11.83 33.11
N MET A 28 4.11 11.76 32.19
CA MET A 28 3.90 12.14 30.78
C MET A 28 2.90 11.20 30.11
N VAL A 29 3.03 9.89 30.36
CA VAL A 29 2.09 8.89 29.84
C VAL A 29 0.69 9.13 30.42
N LEU A 30 0.58 9.32 31.74
CA LEU A 30 -0.70 9.52 32.41
C LEU A 30 -1.41 10.80 31.96
N ASP A 31 -0.67 11.91 31.82
CA ASP A 31 -1.22 13.17 31.37
C ASP A 31 -1.73 13.08 29.93
N PHE A 32 -0.94 12.50 29.02
CA PHE A 32 -1.36 12.26 27.63
C PHE A 32 -2.56 11.31 27.56
N TRP A 33 -2.52 10.21 28.31
CA TRP A 33 -3.59 9.20 28.29
C TRP A 33 -4.91 9.73 28.85
N ARG A 34 -4.85 10.58 29.89
CA ARG A 34 -6.01 11.25 30.47
C ARG A 34 -6.64 12.22 29.46
N ASP A 35 -5.83 13.05 28.79
CA ASP A 35 -6.30 13.95 27.74
C ASP A 35 -6.95 13.18 26.58
N LEU A 36 -6.25 12.15 26.08
CA LEU A 36 -6.72 11.26 25.02
C LEU A 36 -8.08 10.64 25.35
N THR A 37 -8.21 10.05 26.54
CA THR A 37 -9.44 9.33 26.93
C THR A 37 -10.60 10.29 27.23
N SER A 38 -10.31 11.54 27.61
CA SER A 38 -11.35 12.55 27.84
C SER A 38 -12.00 13.05 26.54
N SER A 39 -11.23 13.10 25.44
CA SER A 39 -11.67 13.70 24.18
C SER A 39 -11.95 12.69 23.06
N TYR A 40 -11.41 11.48 23.15
CA TYR A 40 -11.48 10.46 22.09
C TYR A 40 -12.03 9.14 22.65
N HIS A 41 -13.23 8.75 22.21
CA HIS A 41 -14.00 7.69 22.86
C HIS A 41 -13.95 6.33 22.15
N ASP A 42 -13.52 6.27 20.89
CA ASP A 42 -13.38 5.02 20.13
C ASP A 42 -11.93 4.76 19.70
N SER A 43 -11.61 3.49 19.40
CA SER A 43 -10.25 3.08 19.04
C SER A 43 -9.69 3.80 17.81
N ASN A 44 -10.50 4.06 16.78
CA ASN A 44 -10.05 4.77 15.58
C ASN A 44 -9.68 6.23 15.90
N SER A 45 -10.48 6.88 16.74
CA SER A 45 -10.27 8.27 17.16
C SER A 45 -9.03 8.40 18.04
N LYS A 46 -8.78 7.43 18.93
CA LYS A 46 -7.56 7.34 19.73
C LYS A 46 -6.33 7.07 18.86
N PHE A 47 -6.43 6.11 17.95
CA PHE A 47 -5.36 5.78 17.00
C PHE A 47 -4.92 7.00 16.19
N LEU A 48 -5.88 7.73 15.63
CA LEU A 48 -5.61 8.96 14.87
C LEU A 48 -4.86 10.00 15.71
N LYS A 49 -5.28 10.20 16.96
CA LYS A 49 -4.62 11.16 17.86
C LYS A 49 -3.21 10.72 18.27
N ILE A 50 -3.00 9.41 18.44
CA ILE A 50 -1.69 8.83 18.77
C ILE A 50 -0.73 9.00 17.59
N LEU A 51 -1.13 8.62 16.38
CA LEU A 51 -0.27 8.71 15.19
C LEU A 51 0.03 10.15 14.78
N THR A 52 -0.87 11.11 15.06
CA THR A 52 -0.58 12.53 14.87
C THR A 52 0.29 13.13 15.99
N HIS A 53 0.87 12.31 16.87
CA HIS A 53 1.71 12.71 17.99
C HIS A 53 1.07 13.78 18.89
N GLY A 54 -0.25 13.66 19.11
CA GLY A 54 -1.00 14.63 19.92
C GLY A 54 -1.33 15.95 19.22
N GLN A 55 -1.02 16.13 17.94
CA GLN A 55 -1.41 17.33 17.18
C GLN A 55 -2.93 17.43 17.02
N SER A 56 -3.44 18.65 16.78
CA SER A 56 -4.89 18.91 16.61
C SER A 56 -5.42 18.59 15.20
N ARG A 57 -4.76 17.68 14.49
CA ARG A 57 -5.09 17.32 13.10
C ARG A 57 -6.15 16.21 13.06
N SER A 58 -7.11 16.31 12.14
CA SER A 58 -8.25 15.38 12.02
C SER A 58 -8.09 14.32 10.93
N TYR A 59 -6.86 14.13 10.44
CA TYR A 59 -6.52 13.20 9.36
C TYR A 59 -5.08 12.70 9.52
N LEU A 60 -4.77 11.56 8.92
CA LEU A 60 -3.42 10.99 8.85
C LEU A 60 -2.78 11.27 7.48
N LEU A 61 -1.47 11.45 7.48
CA LEU A 61 -0.57 11.57 6.32
C LEU A 61 0.32 10.31 6.26
N PRO A 62 0.97 10.01 5.12
CA PRO A 62 1.83 8.84 4.99
C PRO A 62 2.92 8.79 6.07
N GLU A 63 3.55 9.93 6.36
CA GLU A 63 4.60 10.09 7.37
C GLU A 63 4.18 9.64 8.78
N ASP A 64 2.90 9.81 9.13
CA ASP A 64 2.38 9.44 10.47
C ASP A 64 2.43 7.93 10.73
N PHE A 65 2.50 7.12 9.67
CA PHE A 65 2.56 5.67 9.77
C PHE A 65 4.01 5.14 9.86
N MET A 66 5.01 5.94 9.49
CA MET A 66 6.40 5.49 9.36
C MET A 66 6.93 4.87 10.65
N SER A 67 6.75 5.56 11.77
CA SER A 67 7.23 5.07 13.07
C SER A 67 6.58 3.75 13.50
N MET A 68 5.29 3.57 13.18
CA MET A 68 4.57 2.33 13.47
C MET A 68 5.08 1.17 12.62
N VAL A 69 5.21 1.37 11.31
CA VAL A 69 5.62 0.31 10.38
C VAL A 69 7.10 -0.03 10.60
N GLN A 70 7.95 0.96 10.88
CA GLN A 70 9.35 0.70 11.25
C GLN A 70 9.45 -0.16 12.52
N ASP A 71 8.63 0.12 13.53
CA ASP A 71 8.57 -0.71 14.73
C ASP A 71 8.10 -2.16 14.45
N VAL A 72 7.25 -2.36 13.44
CA VAL A 72 6.88 -3.70 12.95
C VAL A 72 8.11 -4.40 12.36
N VAL A 73 8.87 -3.74 11.48
CA VAL A 73 10.14 -4.28 10.93
C VAL A 73 11.12 -4.62 12.07
N ASP A 74 11.26 -3.72 13.04
CA ASP A 74 12.23 -3.86 14.12
C ASP A 74 11.87 -4.95 15.14
N THR A 75 10.59 -5.35 15.25
CA THR A 75 10.15 -6.20 16.38
C THR A 75 9.30 -7.41 16.03
N HIS A 76 8.70 -7.49 14.84
CA HIS A 76 7.90 -8.65 14.44
C HIS A 76 8.78 -9.88 14.16
N PRO A 77 8.43 -11.08 14.67
CA PRO A 77 9.22 -12.30 14.50
C PRO A 77 9.39 -12.67 13.01
N GLY A 78 8.30 -12.58 12.23
CA GLY A 78 8.31 -12.83 10.78
C GLY A 78 9.10 -11.84 9.93
N LEU A 79 9.70 -10.79 10.50
CA LEU A 79 10.58 -9.83 9.78
C LEU A 79 11.99 -9.79 10.36
N THR A 80 12.37 -10.76 11.19
CA THR A 80 13.70 -10.79 11.84
C THR A 80 14.84 -10.82 10.84
N PHE A 81 14.70 -11.55 9.73
CA PHE A 81 15.68 -11.60 8.65
C PHE A 81 15.87 -10.23 7.97
N LEU A 82 14.80 -9.41 7.90
CA LEU A 82 14.86 -8.11 7.25
C LEU A 82 15.73 -7.13 8.04
N LYS A 83 15.89 -7.31 9.36
CA LYS A 83 16.65 -6.40 10.23
C LYS A 83 18.10 -6.19 9.80
N GLU A 84 18.72 -7.21 9.23
CA GLU A 84 20.10 -7.14 8.75
C GLU A 84 20.20 -6.41 7.40
N ALA A 85 19.11 -6.37 6.64
CA ALA A 85 19.02 -5.80 5.30
C ALA A 85 18.42 -4.37 5.33
N VAL A 86 19.16 -3.42 5.90
CA VAL A 86 18.71 -2.03 6.15
C VAL A 86 18.21 -1.32 4.87
N GLU A 87 18.78 -1.62 3.72
CA GLU A 87 18.37 -1.03 2.43
C GLU A 87 16.93 -1.36 2.03
N PHE A 88 16.39 -2.49 2.51
CA PHE A 88 15.03 -2.93 2.21
C PHE A 88 14.01 -2.40 3.21
N HIS A 89 14.44 -1.88 4.36
CA HIS A 89 13.53 -1.38 5.40
C HIS A 89 12.66 -0.25 4.87
N SER A 90 13.30 0.77 4.31
CA SER A 90 12.61 1.94 3.77
C SER A 90 11.60 1.53 2.69
N ARG A 91 12.02 0.64 1.78
CA ARG A 91 11.18 0.16 0.68
C ARG A 91 9.96 -0.62 1.19
N TYR A 92 10.16 -1.53 2.15
CA TYR A 92 9.06 -2.25 2.80
C TYR A 92 8.10 -1.29 3.50
N VAL A 93 8.62 -0.33 4.28
CA VAL A 93 7.81 0.69 4.97
C VAL A 93 6.96 1.49 3.98
N HIS A 94 7.56 1.98 2.88
CA HIS A 94 6.86 2.72 1.85
C HIS A 94 5.79 1.87 1.14
N THR A 95 6.05 0.59 0.90
CA THR A 95 5.08 -0.32 0.28
C THR A 95 3.89 -0.58 1.19
N VAL A 96 4.12 -0.89 2.47
CA VAL A 96 3.04 -1.08 3.46
C VAL A 96 2.19 0.19 3.56
N ILE A 97 2.80 1.37 3.67
CA ILE A 97 2.07 2.65 3.74
C ILE A 97 1.28 2.89 2.45
N SER A 98 1.87 2.61 1.29
CA SER A 98 1.17 2.73 -0.01
C SER A 98 -0.03 1.81 -0.08
N ARG A 99 0.09 0.55 0.38
CA ARG A 99 -1.02 -0.42 0.47
C ARG A 99 -2.09 0.03 1.48
N ILE A 100 -1.70 0.64 2.60
CA ILE A 100 -2.66 1.26 3.55
C ILE A 100 -3.46 2.35 2.86
N TYR A 101 -2.79 3.27 2.18
CA TYR A 101 -3.47 4.38 1.50
C TYR A 101 -4.34 3.91 0.34
N TYR A 102 -3.88 2.92 -0.41
CA TYR A 102 -4.66 2.28 -1.47
C TYR A 102 -5.99 1.79 -0.91
N ASN A 103 -5.98 0.95 0.13
CA ASN A 103 -7.21 0.35 0.65
C ASN A 103 -8.06 1.29 1.54
N VAL A 104 -7.46 2.26 2.24
CA VAL A 104 -8.16 3.08 3.24
C VAL A 104 -8.55 4.47 2.72
N ASN A 105 -7.71 5.15 1.94
CA ASN A 105 -7.96 6.53 1.49
C ASN A 105 -8.89 6.59 0.27
N SER A 106 -10.14 6.18 0.47
CA SER A 106 -11.17 6.13 -0.58
C SER A 106 -11.46 7.49 -1.27
N SER A 107 -11.10 8.59 -0.64
CA SER A 107 -11.32 9.95 -1.15
C SER A 107 -10.23 10.45 -2.11
N TRP A 108 -9.12 9.72 -2.29
CA TRP A 108 -7.94 10.16 -3.07
C TRP A 108 -7.30 11.48 -2.61
N THR A 109 -7.67 11.98 -1.44
CA THR A 109 -7.20 13.26 -0.90
C THR A 109 -5.75 13.22 -0.41
N GLY A 110 -5.19 12.03 -0.18
CA GLY A 110 -3.90 11.84 0.47
C GLY A 110 -3.95 12.08 1.97
N ARG A 111 -5.15 12.14 2.53
CA ARG A 111 -5.41 12.40 3.94
C ARG A 111 -6.42 11.39 4.43
N ILE A 112 -5.98 10.39 5.19
CA ILE A 112 -6.90 9.40 5.77
C ILE A 112 -7.70 10.08 6.87
N SER A 113 -8.98 10.29 6.63
CA SER A 113 -9.91 10.85 7.61
C SER A 113 -10.31 9.82 8.67
N LEU A 114 -10.83 10.29 9.80
CA LEU A 114 -11.39 9.41 10.83
C LEU A 114 -12.54 8.52 10.30
N GLN A 115 -13.31 9.03 9.33
CA GLN A 115 -14.43 8.28 8.76
C GLN A 115 -13.95 7.15 7.85
N GLU A 116 -12.90 7.39 7.06
CA GLU A 116 -12.25 6.36 6.23
C GLU A 116 -11.63 5.28 7.12
N LEU A 117 -10.93 5.69 8.19
CA LEU A 117 -10.33 4.76 9.14
C LEU A 117 -11.40 3.87 9.82
N ARG A 118 -12.54 4.44 10.22
CA ARG A 118 -13.65 3.68 10.82
C ARG A 118 -14.33 2.71 9.85
N ARG A 119 -14.22 2.94 8.54
CA ARG A 119 -14.82 2.10 7.49
C ARG A 119 -13.87 1.04 6.97
N SER A 120 -12.58 1.14 7.29
CA SER A 120 -11.59 0.13 6.94
C SER A 120 -11.43 -0.90 8.05
N ASN A 121 -10.69 -1.96 7.73
CA ASN A 121 -10.28 -3.00 8.67
C ASN A 121 -8.85 -2.78 9.21
N LEU A 122 -8.23 -1.62 8.97
CA LEU A 122 -6.82 -1.38 9.28
C LEU A 122 -6.48 -1.68 10.75
N LEU A 123 -7.28 -1.20 11.70
CA LEU A 123 -7.04 -1.44 13.13
C LEU A 123 -7.21 -2.92 13.52
N GLN A 124 -8.09 -3.64 12.82
CA GLN A 124 -8.29 -5.06 13.04
C GLN A 124 -7.05 -5.83 12.59
N VAL A 125 -6.52 -5.50 11.41
CA VAL A 125 -5.30 -6.12 10.88
C VAL A 125 -4.06 -5.77 11.70
N ILE A 126 -3.91 -4.53 12.17
CA ILE A 126 -2.82 -4.15 13.08
C ILE A 126 -2.87 -4.99 14.38
N ALA A 127 -4.07 -5.32 14.87
CA ALA A 127 -4.23 -6.17 16.05
C ALA A 127 -3.96 -7.66 15.79
N LEU A 128 -3.85 -8.09 14.53
CA LEU A 128 -3.43 -9.46 14.19
C LEU A 128 -1.91 -9.64 14.23
N LEU A 129 -1.13 -8.57 14.03
CA LEU A 129 0.34 -8.61 14.08
C LEU A 129 0.89 -9.16 15.39
N GLU A 130 0.17 -9.02 16.52
CA GLU A 130 0.63 -9.57 17.81
C GLU A 130 0.25 -11.05 18.02
N LYS A 131 -0.52 -11.63 17.10
CA LYS A 131 -1.05 -12.99 17.19
C LYS A 131 -0.42 -13.93 16.16
N GLU A 132 -0.14 -13.40 14.97
CA GLU A 132 0.36 -14.18 13.84
C GLU A 132 1.87 -13.97 13.67
N GLU A 133 2.64 -15.03 13.92
CA GLU A 133 4.11 -14.95 13.84
C GLU A 133 4.62 -14.91 12.40
N ASP A 134 3.91 -15.56 11.48
CA ASP A 134 4.16 -15.51 10.04
C ASP A 134 3.49 -14.28 9.43
N ILE A 135 4.33 -13.31 9.03
CA ILE A 135 3.89 -12.04 8.46
C ILE A 135 3.15 -12.21 7.13
N ASN A 136 3.40 -13.31 6.40
CA ASN A 136 2.80 -13.56 5.08
C ASN A 136 1.35 -14.04 5.18
N GLN A 137 0.94 -14.61 6.32
CA GLN A 137 -0.48 -14.88 6.59
C GLN A 137 -1.31 -13.59 6.73
N ILE A 138 -0.65 -12.45 7.02
CA ILE A 138 -1.27 -11.14 7.08
C ILE A 138 -1.17 -10.49 5.69
N THR A 139 -1.89 -11.07 4.73
CA THR A 139 -1.90 -10.67 3.31
C THR A 139 -2.25 -9.18 3.15
N GLN A 140 -3.17 -8.67 3.97
CA GLN A 140 -3.56 -7.27 3.96
C GLN A 140 -2.50 -6.38 4.60
N TYR A 141 -2.02 -5.40 3.82
CA TYR A 141 -1.03 -4.38 4.20
C TYR A 141 0.40 -4.90 4.43
N PHE A 142 0.60 -5.94 5.25
CA PHE A 142 1.90 -6.25 5.87
C PHE A 142 2.67 -7.43 5.27
N SER A 143 2.06 -8.30 4.46
CA SER A 143 2.77 -9.44 3.83
C SER A 143 4.10 -9.04 3.17
N TYR A 144 5.15 -9.78 3.51
CA TYR A 144 6.48 -9.59 2.95
C TYR A 144 6.57 -10.13 1.53
N GLU A 145 5.93 -11.26 1.23
CA GLU A 145 5.82 -11.83 -0.12
C GLU A 145 5.28 -10.81 -1.12
N HIS A 146 4.19 -10.12 -0.74
CA HIS A 146 3.60 -9.08 -1.58
C HIS A 146 4.58 -7.92 -1.81
N PHE A 147 5.29 -7.49 -0.76
CA PHE A 147 6.31 -6.45 -0.91
C PHE A 147 7.43 -6.90 -1.86
N TYR A 148 7.90 -8.13 -1.72
CA TYR A 148 9.02 -8.65 -2.49
C TYR A 148 8.66 -8.71 -3.99
N VAL A 149 7.48 -9.21 -4.34
CA VAL A 149 6.97 -9.21 -5.73
C VAL A 149 6.92 -7.77 -6.29
N ILE A 150 6.31 -6.83 -5.55
CA ILE A 150 6.23 -5.42 -5.98
C ILE A 150 7.63 -4.84 -6.21
N TYR A 151 8.56 -5.13 -5.31
CA TYR A 151 9.92 -4.62 -5.40
C TYR A 151 10.68 -5.22 -6.59
N CYS A 152 10.63 -6.53 -6.80
CA CYS A 152 11.31 -7.19 -7.92
C CYS A 152 10.78 -6.67 -9.27
N LYS A 153 9.45 -6.56 -9.43
CA LYS A 153 8.86 -6.00 -10.65
C LYS A 153 9.26 -4.55 -10.89
N PHE A 154 9.43 -3.74 -9.84
CA PHE A 154 9.95 -2.38 -10.00
C PHE A 154 11.43 -2.39 -10.43
N TRP A 155 12.23 -3.22 -9.76
CA TRP A 155 13.68 -3.33 -9.97
C TRP A 155 14.03 -3.78 -11.40
N GLU A 156 13.22 -4.67 -12.00
CA GLU A 156 13.37 -5.08 -13.40
C GLU A 156 13.22 -3.91 -14.40
N LEU A 157 12.42 -2.90 -14.03
CA LEU A 157 12.13 -1.74 -14.87
C LEU A 157 13.17 -0.63 -14.66
N ASP A 158 13.49 -0.31 -13.40
CA ASP A 158 14.45 0.72 -12.96
C ASP A 158 15.92 0.26 -13.13
N ARG A 159 16.39 0.31 -14.39
CA ARG A 159 17.74 -0.15 -14.78
C ARG A 159 18.86 0.80 -14.39
N ASP A 160 18.58 2.09 -14.24
CA ASP A 160 19.53 3.11 -13.81
C ASP A 160 19.53 3.31 -12.28
N HIS A 161 18.64 2.61 -11.58
CA HIS A 161 18.55 2.55 -10.11
C HIS A 161 18.38 3.93 -9.47
N ASP A 162 17.63 4.81 -10.14
CA ASP A 162 17.36 6.16 -9.65
C ASP A 162 16.07 6.25 -8.82
N LEU A 163 15.39 5.11 -8.60
CA LEU A 163 14.10 4.95 -7.91
C LEU A 163 12.92 5.63 -8.62
N PHE A 164 13.09 5.94 -9.90
CA PHE A 164 12.05 6.41 -10.77
C PHE A 164 12.00 5.59 -12.05
N ILE A 165 10.82 5.47 -12.64
CA ILE A 165 10.63 4.86 -13.95
C ILE A 165 9.95 5.84 -14.88
N ASP A 166 10.38 5.89 -16.12
CA ASP A 166 9.72 6.68 -17.15
C ASP A 166 8.68 5.84 -17.92
N LYS A 167 8.06 6.45 -18.93
CA LYS A 167 7.06 5.77 -19.76
C LYS A 167 7.63 4.63 -20.60
N HIS A 168 8.89 4.69 -21.00
CA HIS A 168 9.57 3.65 -21.76
C HIS A 168 9.92 2.46 -20.87
N ASP A 169 10.26 2.74 -19.61
CA ASP A 169 10.43 1.71 -18.59
C ASP A 169 9.10 1.01 -18.32
N LEU A 170 8.04 1.76 -18.01
CA LEU A 170 6.72 1.19 -17.74
C LEU A 170 6.17 0.40 -18.94
N ALA A 171 6.46 0.83 -20.17
CA ALA A 171 6.04 0.11 -21.36
C ALA A 171 6.61 -1.32 -21.44
N ARG A 172 7.76 -1.60 -20.82
CA ARG A 172 8.36 -2.95 -20.80
C ARG A 172 7.69 -3.89 -19.80
N HIS A 173 6.85 -3.39 -18.91
CA HIS A 173 6.11 -4.21 -17.96
C HIS A 173 5.18 -5.19 -18.70
N SER A 174 5.20 -6.46 -18.27
CA SER A 174 4.43 -7.57 -18.85
C SER A 174 4.51 -7.62 -20.37
N ASP A 175 5.73 -7.61 -20.92
CA ASP A 175 6.00 -7.71 -22.36
C ASP A 175 5.19 -6.75 -23.25
N HIS A 176 5.06 -5.50 -22.81
CA HIS A 176 4.26 -4.48 -23.48
C HIS A 176 2.76 -4.81 -23.51
N ALA A 177 2.19 -5.43 -22.47
CA ALA A 177 0.76 -5.75 -22.37
C ALA A 177 -0.15 -4.51 -22.44
N LEU A 178 0.26 -3.40 -21.83
CA LEU A 178 -0.50 -2.15 -21.81
C LEU A 178 -0.30 -1.31 -23.07
N SER A 179 -1.39 -0.68 -23.53
CA SER A 179 -1.36 0.25 -24.67
C SER A 179 -0.53 1.51 -24.35
N THR A 180 0.15 2.05 -25.35
CA THR A 180 0.97 3.25 -25.20
C THR A 180 0.13 4.49 -24.90
N ARG A 181 -1.08 4.59 -25.46
CA ARG A 181 -2.06 5.64 -25.12
C ARG A 181 -2.40 5.61 -23.63
N LEU A 182 -2.61 4.42 -23.05
CA LEU A 182 -2.89 4.31 -21.61
C LEU A 182 -1.67 4.68 -20.77
N ILE A 183 -0.47 4.25 -21.16
CA ILE A 183 0.77 4.62 -20.45
C ILE A 183 0.92 6.15 -20.44
N ASP A 184 0.72 6.83 -21.56
CA ASP A 184 0.75 8.30 -21.61
C ASP A 184 -0.29 8.92 -20.65
N ARG A 185 -1.46 8.28 -20.46
CA ARG A 185 -2.47 8.72 -19.48
C ARG A 185 -2.04 8.55 -18.04
N ILE A 186 -1.34 7.46 -17.69
CA ILE A 186 -0.79 7.26 -16.35
C ILE A 186 0.14 8.43 -15.98
N PHE A 187 1.03 8.81 -16.91
CA PHE A 187 1.97 9.92 -16.70
C PHE A 187 1.34 11.31 -16.84
N SER A 188 0.10 11.44 -17.32
CA SER A 188 -0.55 12.73 -17.58
C SER A 188 -0.95 13.54 -16.33
N GLY A 189 -0.86 12.94 -15.13
CA GLY A 189 -1.38 13.51 -13.90
C GLY A 189 -2.81 13.05 -13.53
N ALA A 190 -3.38 12.11 -14.28
CA ALA A 190 -4.70 11.53 -13.97
C ALA A 190 -4.71 10.77 -12.63
N VAL A 191 -3.60 10.08 -12.36
CA VAL A 191 -3.42 9.17 -11.21
C VAL A 191 -2.14 9.44 -10.41
N THR A 192 -1.19 10.20 -10.96
CA THR A 192 0.03 10.64 -10.27
C THR A 192 -0.22 11.95 -9.52
N ARG A 193 0.39 12.10 -8.34
CA ARG A 193 0.28 13.33 -7.53
C ARG A 193 1.46 14.28 -7.76
N GLY A 194 2.41 13.88 -8.60
CA GLY A 194 3.57 14.69 -8.98
C GLY A 194 3.17 16.06 -9.50
N LYS A 195 3.88 17.10 -9.06
CA LYS A 195 3.68 18.47 -9.55
C LYS A 195 3.99 18.50 -11.05
N PRO A 196 3.02 18.79 -11.93
CA PRO A 196 3.36 19.16 -13.29
C PRO A 196 4.05 20.52 -13.18
N LYS A 197 5.36 20.54 -13.44
CA LYS A 197 6.26 21.70 -13.57
C LYS A 197 7.12 21.98 -12.34
N ASP A 198 8.40 21.67 -12.47
CA ASP A 198 9.41 22.55 -11.90
C ASP A 198 9.22 23.97 -12.46
N LEU A 199 9.48 24.96 -11.61
CA LEU A 199 9.41 26.40 -11.87
C LEU A 199 10.28 26.89 -13.05
N GLN A 200 10.99 25.99 -13.75
CA GLN A 200 11.93 26.30 -14.82
C GLN A 200 11.46 25.92 -16.23
N GLY A 201 10.25 25.37 -16.40
CA GLY A 201 9.69 25.16 -17.74
C GLY A 201 10.48 24.17 -18.62
N GLN A 202 11.36 23.37 -18.03
CA GLN A 202 11.97 22.25 -18.72
C GLN A 202 10.98 21.09 -18.76
N THR A 203 10.77 20.56 -19.96
CA THR A 203 10.08 19.30 -20.22
C THR A 203 10.94 18.16 -19.67
N ASN A 204 11.04 18.04 -18.35
CA ASN A 204 11.52 16.78 -17.78
C ASN A 204 10.49 15.72 -18.12
N GLN A 205 10.97 14.58 -18.62
CA GLN A 205 10.16 13.39 -18.79
C GLN A 205 9.41 13.15 -17.48
N LEU A 206 8.09 13.00 -17.58
CA LEU A 206 7.27 12.68 -16.42
C LEU A 206 7.76 11.31 -15.94
N LYS A 207 8.30 11.28 -14.73
CA LYS A 207 8.81 10.08 -14.07
C LYS A 207 7.83 9.66 -12.98
N MET A 208 7.72 8.36 -12.75
CA MET A 208 6.88 7.73 -11.72
C MET A 208 7.79 7.26 -10.59
N SER A 209 7.45 7.63 -9.36
CA SER A 209 8.18 7.15 -8.18
C SER A 209 7.85 5.69 -7.85
N TYR A 210 8.69 5.02 -7.06
CA TYR A 210 8.38 3.69 -6.51
C TYR A 210 6.99 3.60 -5.87
N THR A 211 6.59 4.60 -5.07
CA THR A 211 5.27 4.59 -4.42
C THR A 211 4.11 4.69 -5.41
N GLU A 212 4.28 5.41 -6.52
CA GLU A 212 3.27 5.49 -7.58
C GLU A 212 3.23 4.18 -8.38
N PHE A 213 4.37 3.51 -8.55
CA PHE A 213 4.42 2.17 -9.15
C PHE A 213 3.68 1.13 -8.30
N VAL A 214 3.77 1.20 -6.96
CA VAL A 214 2.97 0.32 -6.09
C VAL A 214 1.47 0.45 -6.39
N TRP A 215 0.98 1.69 -6.58
CA TRP A 215 -0.42 1.92 -6.93
C TRP A 215 -0.78 1.39 -8.31
N PHE A 216 0.10 1.60 -9.29
CA PHE A 216 -0.04 1.06 -10.64
C PHE A 216 -0.17 -0.47 -10.61
N LEU A 217 0.78 -1.16 -9.98
CA LEU A 217 0.83 -2.62 -9.99
C LEU A 217 -0.38 -3.23 -9.27
N LEU A 218 -0.77 -2.68 -8.11
CA LEU A 218 -2.00 -3.11 -7.41
C LEU A 218 -3.26 -2.90 -8.27
N ALA A 219 -3.32 -1.82 -9.04
CA ALA A 219 -4.46 -1.55 -9.92
C ALA A 219 -4.47 -2.44 -11.17
N GLU A 220 -3.30 -2.80 -11.69
CA GLU A 220 -3.16 -3.60 -12.90
C GLU A 220 -3.51 -5.08 -12.66
N GLU A 221 -3.08 -5.61 -11.52
CA GLU A 221 -3.28 -7.03 -11.20
C GLU A 221 -4.64 -7.35 -10.58
N ASP A 222 -5.28 -6.41 -9.87
CA ASP A 222 -6.66 -6.56 -9.40
C ASP A 222 -7.55 -5.42 -9.89
N LYS A 223 -7.97 -5.49 -11.16
CA LYS A 223 -8.90 -4.53 -11.77
C LYS A 223 -10.32 -4.58 -11.20
N SER A 224 -10.63 -5.59 -10.38
CA SER A 224 -11.93 -5.71 -9.70
C SER A 224 -11.99 -4.83 -8.44
N HIS A 225 -10.83 -4.50 -7.87
CA HIS A 225 -10.74 -3.70 -6.66
C HIS A 225 -11.34 -2.29 -6.88
N PRO A 226 -12.16 -1.76 -5.94
CA PRO A 226 -12.81 -0.46 -6.13
C PRO A 226 -11.85 0.71 -6.39
N ARG A 227 -10.60 0.62 -5.92
CA ARG A 227 -9.57 1.63 -6.23
C ARG A 227 -9.01 1.47 -7.64
N ALA A 228 -8.81 0.24 -8.11
CA ALA A 228 -8.34 -0.02 -9.46
C ALA A 228 -9.35 0.48 -10.49
N ILE A 229 -10.64 0.26 -10.24
CA ILE A 229 -11.73 0.81 -11.08
C ILE A 229 -11.64 2.34 -11.15
N GLU A 230 -11.40 3.01 -10.02
CA GLU A 230 -11.22 4.47 -10.00
C GLU A 230 -9.93 4.92 -10.70
N TYR A 231 -8.84 4.15 -10.56
CA TYR A 231 -7.55 4.42 -11.20
C TYR A 231 -7.70 4.37 -12.72
N TRP A 232 -8.23 3.28 -13.27
CA TRP A 232 -8.38 3.10 -14.70
C TRP A 232 -9.44 4.00 -15.30
N PHE A 233 -10.54 4.25 -14.59
CA PHE A 233 -11.54 5.22 -15.03
C PHE A 233 -10.93 6.62 -15.20
N ARG A 234 -10.10 7.08 -14.25
CA ARG A 234 -9.39 8.38 -14.36
C ARG A 234 -8.43 8.43 -15.54
N CYS A 235 -7.78 7.31 -15.86
CA CYS A 235 -6.92 7.23 -17.04
C CYS A 235 -7.73 7.29 -18.35
N MET A 236 -8.89 6.63 -18.38
CA MET A 236 -9.74 6.56 -19.58
C MET A 236 -10.60 7.82 -19.82
N ASP A 237 -11.00 8.51 -18.75
CA ASP A 237 -11.71 9.78 -18.80
C ASP A 237 -10.72 10.89 -19.24
N LEU A 238 -10.69 11.16 -20.54
CA LEU A 238 -9.72 12.05 -21.18
C LEU A 238 -10.03 13.51 -20.88
N ASP A 239 -11.32 13.87 -20.83
CA ASP A 239 -11.76 15.25 -20.61
C ASP A 239 -12.12 15.55 -19.15
N GLY A 240 -12.27 14.52 -18.31
CA GLY A 240 -12.56 14.65 -16.88
C GLY A 240 -14.01 15.01 -16.59
N ASP A 241 -14.94 14.74 -17.51
CA ASP A 241 -16.37 15.04 -17.34
C ASP A 241 -17.10 14.04 -16.42
N GLY A 242 -16.44 12.94 -16.04
CA GLY A 242 -16.97 11.90 -15.17
C GLY A 242 -17.74 10.79 -15.92
N PHE A 243 -17.63 10.74 -17.25
CA PHE A 243 -18.20 9.70 -18.10
C PHE A 243 -17.22 9.26 -19.19
N LEU A 244 -17.21 7.97 -19.52
CA LEU A 244 -16.55 7.49 -20.74
C LEU A 244 -17.52 7.60 -21.91
N SER A 245 -17.20 8.50 -22.82
CA SER A 245 -17.88 8.73 -24.08
C SER A 245 -17.42 7.74 -25.16
N MET A 246 -18.21 7.61 -26.23
CA MET A 246 -17.85 6.74 -27.37
C MET A 246 -16.53 7.13 -28.02
N TYR A 247 -16.23 8.43 -28.05
CA TYR A 247 -14.97 8.92 -28.58
C TYR A 247 -13.77 8.41 -27.77
N GLU A 248 -13.86 8.42 -26.45
CA GLU A 248 -12.78 7.94 -25.58
C GLU A 248 -12.60 6.43 -25.68
N LEU A 249 -13.71 5.69 -25.73
CA LEU A 249 -13.67 4.23 -25.92
C LEU A 249 -13.06 3.87 -27.28
N GLU A 250 -13.46 4.54 -28.36
CA GLU A 250 -12.88 4.37 -29.68
C GLU A 250 -11.39 4.73 -29.69
N TYR A 251 -11.01 5.80 -28.99
CA TYR A 251 -9.62 6.22 -28.86
C TYR A 251 -8.73 5.14 -28.23
N PHE A 252 -9.16 4.44 -27.19
CA PHE A 252 -8.33 3.33 -26.68
C PHE A 252 -8.41 2.09 -27.56
N TYR A 253 -9.60 1.77 -28.07
CA TYR A 253 -9.82 0.57 -28.88
C TYR A 253 -9.07 0.59 -30.22
N ASP A 254 -8.92 1.76 -30.85
CA ASP A 254 -8.17 1.91 -32.11
C ASP A 254 -6.71 1.45 -31.99
N GLU A 255 -6.05 1.69 -30.85
CA GLU A 255 -4.70 1.13 -30.62
C GLU A 255 -4.75 -0.39 -30.39
N GLN A 256 -5.74 -0.90 -29.65
CA GLN A 256 -5.91 -2.33 -29.45
C GLN A 256 -6.12 -3.08 -30.78
N LEU A 257 -6.93 -2.53 -31.69
CA LEU A 257 -7.11 -3.06 -33.04
C LEU A 257 -5.77 -3.18 -33.77
N GLN A 258 -4.99 -2.11 -33.80
CA GLN A 258 -3.67 -2.11 -34.47
C GLN A 258 -2.73 -3.15 -33.86
N ARG A 259 -2.75 -3.32 -32.53
CA ARG A 259 -1.89 -4.30 -31.84
C ARG A 259 -2.33 -5.74 -32.12
N MET A 260 -3.63 -6.02 -32.16
CA MET A 260 -4.19 -7.33 -32.51
C MET A 260 -3.94 -7.68 -33.99
N GLU A 261 -4.11 -6.72 -34.91
CA GLU A 261 -3.79 -6.89 -36.33
C GLU A 261 -2.31 -7.22 -36.55
N ALA A 262 -1.41 -6.60 -35.77
CA ALA A 262 0.03 -6.85 -35.86
C ALA A 262 0.44 -8.28 -35.50
N ILE A 263 -0.34 -8.96 -34.65
CA ILE A 263 -0.16 -10.38 -34.30
C ILE A 263 -1.06 -11.32 -35.12
N GLY A 264 -1.79 -10.80 -36.10
CA GLY A 264 -2.59 -11.56 -37.05
C GLY A 264 -3.93 -12.05 -36.51
N ILE A 265 -4.47 -11.41 -35.47
CA ILE A 265 -5.79 -11.72 -34.89
C ILE A 265 -6.86 -10.91 -35.61
N GLU A 266 -7.92 -11.58 -36.07
CA GLU A 266 -9.09 -10.91 -36.65
C GLU A 266 -9.86 -10.20 -35.55
N CYS A 267 -10.03 -8.89 -35.69
CA CYS A 267 -10.62 -8.05 -34.67
C CYS A 267 -12.09 -7.77 -34.94
N LEU A 268 -12.86 -7.61 -33.86
CA LEU A 268 -14.22 -7.10 -33.94
C LEU A 268 -14.21 -5.61 -34.30
N PRO A 269 -15.06 -5.15 -35.23
CA PRO A 269 -15.26 -3.72 -35.46
C PRO A 269 -15.67 -3.01 -34.16
N PHE A 270 -15.28 -1.74 -34.02
CA PHE A 270 -15.59 -0.96 -32.81
C PHE A 270 -17.09 -0.94 -32.48
N GLU A 271 -17.97 -0.82 -33.48
CA GLU A 271 -19.42 -0.79 -33.26
C GLU A 271 -19.94 -2.09 -32.57
N ASP A 272 -19.41 -3.25 -32.98
CA ASP A 272 -19.80 -4.54 -32.41
C ASP A 272 -19.21 -4.74 -31.01
N CYS A 273 -17.93 -4.41 -30.83
CA CYS A 273 -17.25 -4.42 -29.53
C CYS A 273 -17.98 -3.50 -28.53
N LEU A 274 -18.32 -2.29 -28.97
CA LEU A 274 -19.03 -1.32 -28.16
C LEU A 274 -20.41 -1.84 -27.73
N CYS A 275 -21.18 -2.45 -28.63
CA CYS A 275 -22.46 -3.05 -28.28
C CYS A 275 -22.30 -4.12 -27.20
N GLN A 276 -21.30 -5.01 -27.35
CA GLN A 276 -21.01 -6.05 -26.34
C GLN A 276 -20.65 -5.44 -24.98
N MET A 277 -19.78 -4.42 -24.96
CA MET A 277 -19.37 -3.75 -23.73
C MET A 277 -20.54 -3.01 -23.06
N LEU A 278 -21.40 -2.33 -23.83
CA LEU A 278 -22.57 -1.64 -23.28
C LEU A 278 -23.63 -2.62 -22.75
N ASP A 279 -23.84 -3.76 -23.42
CA ASP A 279 -24.73 -4.82 -22.95
C ASP A 279 -24.21 -5.47 -21.67
N MET A 280 -22.89 -5.56 -21.51
CA MET A 280 -22.24 -6.06 -20.30
C MET A 280 -22.35 -5.07 -19.13
N ILE A 281 -21.96 -3.80 -19.35
CA ILE A 281 -21.97 -2.77 -18.30
C ILE A 281 -23.39 -2.33 -17.93
N ARG A 282 -24.29 -2.25 -18.92
CA ARG A 282 -25.66 -1.72 -18.79
C ARG A 282 -25.69 -0.34 -18.11
N PRO A 283 -25.08 0.69 -18.75
CA PRO A 283 -24.98 2.01 -18.15
C PRO A 283 -26.36 2.63 -17.89
N GLU A 284 -26.48 3.40 -16.81
CA GLU A 284 -27.72 4.08 -16.44
C GLU A 284 -28.13 5.13 -17.48
N VAL A 285 -27.15 5.80 -18.10
CA VAL A 285 -27.37 6.73 -19.20
C VAL A 285 -26.92 6.09 -20.51
N PRO A 286 -27.82 5.90 -21.50
CA PRO A 286 -27.46 5.33 -22.78
C PRO A 286 -26.33 6.13 -23.44
N GLY A 287 -25.30 5.42 -23.89
CA GLY A 287 -24.20 6.03 -24.63
C GLY A 287 -23.12 6.74 -23.78
N LYS A 288 -23.17 6.64 -22.45
CA LYS A 288 -22.15 7.17 -21.54
C LYS A 288 -21.94 6.21 -20.37
N VAL A 289 -20.70 5.79 -20.13
CA VAL A 289 -20.38 4.88 -19.01
C VAL A 289 -19.84 5.69 -17.84
N SER A 290 -20.53 5.70 -16.70
CA SER A 290 -20.03 6.36 -15.49
C SER A 290 -19.16 5.43 -14.64
N LEU A 291 -18.34 6.00 -13.76
CA LEU A 291 -17.64 5.24 -12.72
C LEU A 291 -18.60 4.42 -11.85
N GLY A 292 -19.81 4.93 -11.61
CA GLY A 292 -20.85 4.24 -10.86
C GLY A 292 -21.33 2.98 -11.57
N ASP A 293 -21.41 3.00 -12.91
CA ASP A 293 -21.79 1.84 -13.71
C ASP A 293 -20.73 0.75 -13.63
N LEU A 294 -19.45 1.10 -13.80
CA LEU A 294 -18.34 0.16 -13.69
C LEU A 294 -18.22 -0.45 -12.29
N LYS A 295 -18.48 0.29 -11.21
CA LYS A 295 -18.48 -0.29 -9.86
C LYS A 295 -19.66 -1.22 -9.58
N LYS A 296 -20.80 -1.01 -10.24
CA LYS A 296 -21.98 -1.89 -10.13
C LYS A 296 -21.77 -3.16 -10.97
N CYS A 297 -21.03 -3.06 -12.07
CA CYS A 297 -20.68 -4.18 -12.92
C CYS A 297 -19.61 -5.06 -12.24
N LYS A 298 -19.79 -6.38 -12.29
CA LYS A 298 -18.80 -7.36 -11.81
C LYS A 298 -17.80 -7.80 -12.89
N MET A 299 -18.04 -7.41 -14.14
CA MET A 299 -17.23 -7.77 -15.31
C MET A 299 -16.31 -6.63 -15.75
N THR A 300 -16.04 -5.69 -14.84
CA THR A 300 -15.23 -4.50 -15.09
C THR A 300 -13.78 -4.79 -15.46
N PRO A 301 -13.11 -5.85 -14.94
CA PRO A 301 -11.80 -6.25 -15.45
C PRO A 301 -11.80 -6.50 -16.96
N ILE A 302 -12.79 -7.26 -17.46
CA ILE A 302 -12.93 -7.55 -18.90
C ILE A 302 -13.09 -6.27 -19.70
N PHE A 303 -13.96 -5.36 -19.23
CA PHE A 303 -14.16 -4.06 -19.88
C PHE A 303 -12.83 -3.33 -20.06
N PHE A 304 -12.02 -3.23 -19.00
CA PHE A 304 -10.74 -2.55 -19.07
C PHE A 304 -9.73 -3.25 -19.97
N ASP A 305 -9.59 -4.57 -19.83
CA ASP A 305 -8.63 -5.34 -20.62
C ASP A 305 -8.94 -5.24 -22.12
N THR A 306 -10.23 -5.27 -22.53
CA THR A 306 -10.66 -5.03 -23.91
C THR A 306 -10.13 -3.72 -24.50
N PHE A 307 -10.10 -2.64 -23.72
CA PHE A 307 -9.69 -1.33 -24.22
C PHE A 307 -8.20 -1.07 -24.15
N PHE A 308 -7.44 -1.73 -23.27
CA PHE A 308 -6.03 -1.33 -23.09
C PHE A 308 -5.03 -2.40 -22.65
N ASN A 309 -5.45 -3.61 -22.28
CA ASN A 309 -4.53 -4.70 -21.94
C ASN A 309 -4.71 -5.87 -22.92
N LEU A 310 -3.76 -6.01 -23.85
CA LEU A 310 -3.86 -7.01 -24.91
C LEU A 310 -3.71 -8.44 -24.37
N GLU A 311 -2.76 -8.68 -23.48
CA GLU A 311 -2.46 -10.02 -22.96
C GLU A 311 -3.66 -10.58 -22.18
N LYS A 312 -4.13 -9.84 -21.17
CA LYS A 312 -5.29 -10.24 -20.36
C LYS A 312 -6.58 -10.32 -21.18
N TYR A 313 -6.73 -9.48 -22.22
CA TYR A 313 -7.85 -9.61 -23.15
C TYR A 313 -7.85 -10.95 -23.90
N LEU A 314 -6.69 -11.37 -24.41
CA LEU A 314 -6.56 -12.66 -25.12
C LEU A 314 -6.82 -13.84 -24.19
N ASP A 315 -6.45 -13.74 -22.92
CA ASP A 315 -6.75 -14.76 -21.92
C ASP A 315 -8.26 -14.87 -21.67
N HIS A 316 -8.98 -13.74 -21.58
CA HIS A 316 -10.44 -13.74 -21.41
C HIS A 316 -11.16 -14.36 -22.61
N GLU A 317 -10.71 -14.09 -23.84
CA GLU A 317 -11.28 -14.65 -25.07
C GLU A 317 -11.08 -16.16 -25.20
N GLN A 318 -9.96 -16.69 -24.66
CA GLN A 318 -9.66 -18.11 -24.67
C GLN A 318 -10.34 -18.88 -23.52
N ARG A 319 -10.75 -18.17 -22.45
CA ARG A 319 -11.35 -18.79 -21.27
C ARG A 319 -12.79 -19.21 -21.58
N ASP A 320 -13.14 -20.45 -21.22
CA ASP A 320 -14.50 -20.97 -21.40
C ASP A 320 -15.51 -20.07 -20.63
N PRO A 321 -16.58 -19.55 -21.28
CA PRO A 321 -17.61 -18.75 -20.62
C PRO A 321 -18.25 -19.41 -19.38
N PHE A 322 -18.17 -20.74 -19.27
CA PHE A 322 -18.68 -21.52 -18.13
C PHE A 322 -17.63 -21.78 -17.02
N ALA A 323 -16.35 -21.45 -17.24
CA ALA A 323 -15.29 -21.60 -16.23
C ALA A 323 -15.42 -20.55 -15.12
N SER A 324 -15.74 -19.30 -15.47
CA SER A 324 -15.86 -18.18 -14.52
C SER A 324 -16.98 -18.36 -13.48
N GLN A 325 -17.93 -19.27 -13.72
CA GLN A 325 -18.99 -19.62 -12.75
C GLN A 325 -18.52 -20.57 -11.65
N ARG A 326 -17.38 -21.26 -11.84
CA ARG A 326 -16.81 -22.19 -10.84
C ARG A 326 -15.77 -21.54 -9.93
N ASP A 327 -15.16 -20.44 -10.37
CA ASP A 327 -14.13 -19.71 -9.61
C ASP A 327 -14.70 -18.76 -8.54
N HIS A 328 -16.04 -18.61 -8.48
CA HIS A 328 -16.68 -17.68 -7.54
C HIS A 328 -16.61 -18.12 -6.06
N ASP A 329 -16.11 -19.33 -5.79
CA ASP A 329 -15.86 -19.90 -4.45
C ASP A 329 -14.43 -19.62 -3.93
N ASN A 330 -13.56 -18.95 -4.72
CA ASN A 330 -12.22 -18.62 -4.24
C ASN A 330 -12.28 -17.33 -3.40
N GLU A 331 -12.06 -17.46 -2.08
CA GLU A 331 -12.07 -16.32 -1.13
C GLU A 331 -10.87 -15.37 -1.33
N MET A 332 -9.87 -15.77 -2.11
CA MET A 332 -8.62 -15.04 -2.35
C MET A 332 -8.77 -14.00 -3.48
N SER A 333 -8.31 -12.77 -3.24
CA SER A 333 -8.33 -11.71 -4.25
C SER A 333 -7.40 -12.01 -5.43
N ASP A 334 -7.62 -11.35 -6.57
CA ASP A 334 -6.77 -11.51 -7.75
C ASP A 334 -5.34 -11.05 -7.45
N TRP A 335 -5.16 -9.98 -6.67
CA TRP A 335 -3.85 -9.53 -6.18
C TRP A 335 -3.15 -10.59 -5.33
N ASP A 336 -3.85 -11.17 -4.35
CA ASP A 336 -3.25 -12.16 -3.45
C ASP A 336 -2.83 -13.42 -4.23
N ARG A 337 -3.62 -13.82 -5.23
CA ARG A 337 -3.30 -14.94 -6.13
C ARG A 337 -2.05 -14.64 -6.95
N TYR A 338 -2.04 -13.50 -7.64
CA TYR A 338 -0.91 -13.06 -8.45
C TYR A 338 0.38 -12.98 -7.63
N ALA A 339 0.31 -12.36 -6.45
CA ALA A 339 1.48 -12.21 -5.60
C ALA A 339 2.02 -13.55 -5.08
N ALA A 340 1.15 -14.52 -4.76
CA ALA A 340 1.58 -15.85 -4.37
C ALA A 340 2.27 -16.61 -5.52
N GLU A 341 1.68 -16.58 -6.71
CA GLU A 341 2.22 -17.24 -7.91
C GLU A 341 3.57 -16.64 -8.34
N GLU A 342 3.66 -15.31 -8.41
CA GLU A 342 4.91 -14.62 -8.77
C GLU A 342 6.00 -14.79 -7.72
N TYR A 343 5.64 -14.80 -6.43
CA TYR A 343 6.61 -15.06 -5.37
C TYR A 343 7.19 -16.48 -5.49
N GLU A 344 6.36 -17.48 -5.75
CA GLU A 344 6.81 -18.86 -5.96
C GLU A 344 7.76 -18.97 -7.16
N LEU A 345 7.46 -18.28 -8.27
CA LEU A 345 8.33 -18.23 -9.44
C LEU A 345 9.68 -17.57 -9.13
N LEU A 346 9.68 -16.40 -8.49
CA LEU A 346 10.91 -15.70 -8.12
C LEU A 346 11.82 -16.55 -7.21
N VAL A 347 11.23 -17.23 -6.22
CA VAL A 347 11.97 -18.13 -5.33
C VAL A 347 12.51 -19.35 -6.08
N ALA A 348 11.74 -19.90 -7.04
CA ALA A 348 12.17 -21.03 -7.85
C ALA A 348 13.33 -20.65 -8.80
N GLU A 349 13.32 -19.45 -9.37
CA GLU A 349 14.40 -18.94 -10.22
C GLU A 349 15.69 -18.72 -9.43
N GLU A 350 15.60 -18.19 -8.19
CA GLU A 350 16.75 -18.06 -7.29
C GLU A 350 17.32 -19.44 -6.88
N GLY A 351 16.46 -20.43 -6.62
CA GLY A 351 16.88 -21.79 -6.24
C GLY A 351 17.37 -22.68 -7.39
N GLY A 352 17.07 -22.33 -8.64
CA GLY A 352 17.48 -23.08 -9.84
C GLY A 352 18.87 -22.71 -10.37
N ASN A 353 19.48 -21.62 -9.90
CA ASN A 353 20.69 -21.04 -10.46
C ASN A 353 22.00 -21.43 -9.71
N ASP A 354 22.03 -22.62 -9.09
CA ASP A 354 23.18 -23.23 -8.37
C ASP A 354 24.40 -23.58 -9.27
N GLY A 355 24.63 -22.82 -10.34
CA GLY A 355 25.73 -22.99 -11.30
C GLY A 355 26.39 -21.68 -11.79
N GLN A 356 25.96 -20.50 -11.34
CA GLN A 356 26.70 -19.25 -11.51
C GLN A 356 26.81 -18.53 -10.17
N GLU A 357 27.97 -18.71 -9.54
CA GLU A 357 28.35 -18.08 -8.27
C GLU A 357 28.16 -16.54 -8.29
N HIS A 358 27.80 -16.04 -7.11
CA HIS A 358 27.81 -14.64 -6.62
C HIS A 358 26.57 -13.75 -6.82
N LEU A 359 25.53 -13.96 -5.98
CA LEU A 359 24.62 -12.88 -5.55
C LEU A 359 24.44 -12.74 -4.03
N MET A 360 25.17 -13.50 -3.20
CA MET A 360 25.04 -13.39 -1.72
C MET A 360 26.32 -13.21 -0.91
N TYR A 361 27.52 -13.05 -1.49
CA TYR A 361 28.74 -12.86 -0.70
C TYR A 361 29.79 -11.89 -1.27
N ASP A 362 29.40 -10.81 -1.95
CA ASP A 362 30.32 -9.66 -2.15
C ASP A 362 29.71 -8.32 -1.70
N TYR A 363 29.14 -8.30 -0.50
CA TYR A 363 29.13 -7.09 0.32
C TYR A 363 30.42 -7.07 1.16
N ASN A 364 31.57 -6.98 0.49
CA ASN A 364 32.79 -6.55 1.17
C ASN A 364 32.78 -5.03 1.28
N SER A 365 32.85 -4.60 2.53
CA SER A 365 33.23 -3.26 2.98
C SER A 365 34.31 -2.63 2.11
N GLU A 366 33.93 -1.66 1.27
CA GLU A 366 34.59 -0.35 1.06
C GLU A 366 33.93 0.34 -0.14
N GLU A 367 33.39 1.55 0.11
CA GLU A 367 32.75 2.52 -0.80
C GLU A 367 31.21 2.53 -0.90
N ASP A 368 30.63 3.26 0.08
CA ASP A 368 29.39 4.03 0.03
C ASP A 368 29.15 4.78 -1.30
N ILE A 369 28.39 4.23 -2.27
CA ILE A 369 27.82 5.03 -3.38
C ILE A 369 26.50 4.43 -3.88
N LEU A 370 25.41 4.37 -3.10
CA LEU A 370 24.07 4.18 -3.67
C LEU A 370 23.00 5.00 -2.91
N SER A 371 22.24 5.79 -3.67
CA SER A 371 21.02 6.56 -3.32
C SER A 371 21.14 7.87 -2.51
N PRO A 372 21.58 8.98 -3.15
CA PRO A 372 21.47 10.32 -2.57
C PRO A 372 20.05 10.91 -2.54
N ASN A 373 19.07 10.32 -3.23
CA ASN A 373 17.76 10.97 -3.52
C ASN A 373 16.56 10.41 -2.72
N LEU A 374 16.79 9.59 -1.69
CA LEU A 374 15.70 9.05 -0.86
C LEU A 374 14.86 10.17 -0.19
N ASP A 375 15.50 11.30 0.14
CA ASP A 375 14.86 12.48 0.73
C ASP A 375 14.00 13.28 -0.27
N GLU A 376 14.22 13.12 -1.58
CA GLU A 376 13.45 13.80 -2.62
C GLU A 376 12.09 13.14 -2.87
N MET A 377 11.92 11.85 -2.52
CA MET A 377 10.68 11.09 -2.73
C MET A 377 9.49 11.63 -1.91
N LEU A 378 9.76 12.37 -0.83
CA LEU A 378 8.73 12.95 0.06
C LEU A 378 8.86 14.46 0.28
N GLY A 379 9.87 15.11 -0.33
CA GLY A 379 10.12 16.54 -0.15
C GLY A 379 10.49 16.94 1.30
N CYS A 380 10.97 15.99 2.11
CA CYS A 380 11.44 16.20 3.48
C CYS A 380 12.51 15.15 3.83
N SER A 381 13.61 15.62 4.43
CA SER A 381 14.70 14.75 4.90
C SER A 381 14.25 13.90 6.09
N TYR A 382 14.18 12.58 5.91
CA TYR A 382 13.97 11.65 7.02
C TYR A 382 15.32 11.13 7.50
N VAL A 383 15.81 11.69 8.60
CA VAL A 383 17.00 11.17 9.28
C VAL A 383 16.55 10.03 10.20
N ASN A 384 17.03 8.82 9.93
CA ASN A 384 16.85 7.64 10.77
C ASN A 384 17.49 7.83 12.16
N ASN A 385 16.76 8.47 13.09
CA ASN A 385 17.17 8.60 14.49
C ASN A 385 16.92 7.32 15.30
N ASN A 386 16.26 6.30 14.74
CA ASN A 386 16.06 5.00 15.40
C ASN A 386 17.36 4.20 15.57
N SER A 387 18.41 4.51 14.80
CA SER A 387 19.75 3.91 15.00
C SER A 387 20.36 4.20 16.40
N LYS A 388 19.85 5.19 17.13
CA LYS A 388 20.21 5.48 18.54
C LYS A 388 19.25 4.90 19.57
N LEU A 389 18.09 4.39 19.15
CA LEU A 389 17.12 3.75 20.02
C LEU A 389 17.42 2.26 20.06
N VAL A 390 18.28 1.87 21.00
CA VAL A 390 18.49 0.45 21.32
C VAL A 390 17.19 -0.06 21.94
N TRP A 391 16.34 -0.68 21.11
CA TRP A 391 15.14 -1.37 21.55
C TRP A 391 15.55 -2.58 22.39
N HIS A 392 15.56 -2.42 23.71
CA HIS A 392 15.75 -3.55 24.60
C HIS A 392 14.51 -4.45 24.52
N PRO A 393 14.65 -5.75 24.19
CA PRO A 393 13.53 -6.69 24.07
C PRO A 393 12.80 -6.98 25.40
N ASN A 394 13.19 -6.33 26.50
CA ASN A 394 12.63 -6.52 27.83
C ASN A 394 12.00 -5.23 28.38
N VAL A 395 11.08 -4.61 27.63
CA VAL A 395 10.11 -3.68 28.25
C VAL A 395 9.08 -4.51 29.02
N THR A 396 9.53 -5.11 30.12
CA THR A 396 8.65 -5.70 31.12
C THR A 396 8.00 -4.57 31.89
N VAL A 397 6.67 -4.51 31.82
CA VAL A 397 5.85 -3.81 32.81
C VAL A 397 6.29 -4.33 34.18
N THR A 398 6.99 -3.53 34.98
CA THR A 398 7.24 -3.89 36.37
C THR A 398 5.89 -3.97 37.06
N SER A 399 5.57 -5.17 37.56
CA SER A 399 4.33 -5.45 38.27
C SER A 399 4.20 -4.53 39.48
N TYR A 400 3.03 -3.91 39.58
CA TYR A 400 2.60 -3.17 40.75
C TYR A 400 2.12 -4.18 41.80
N ASP A 401 2.94 -4.48 42.81
CA ASP A 401 2.52 -5.28 43.96
C ASP A 401 1.70 -4.40 44.91
N SER A 402 0.38 -4.53 44.80
CA SER A 402 -0.58 -4.05 45.79
C SER A 402 -0.88 -5.17 46.77
N TYR A 403 -0.30 -5.11 47.97
CA TYR A 403 -0.89 -5.76 49.14
C TYR A 403 -1.20 -4.70 50.20
N GLY A 404 -2.50 -4.53 50.44
CA GLY A 404 -3.06 -3.65 51.45
C GLY A 404 -2.88 -4.20 52.87
N ASN A 405 -2.66 -3.24 53.77
CA ASN A 405 -3.29 -3.05 55.08
C ASN A 405 -3.90 -4.27 55.79
N ASP A 406 -3.40 -4.57 56.99
CA ASP A 406 -4.16 -4.44 58.25
C ASP A 406 -3.34 -5.01 59.42
N SER A 407 -3.03 -4.17 60.42
CA SER A 407 -3.30 -4.46 61.84
C SER A 407 -2.84 -3.28 62.70
N GLU A 408 -3.84 -2.65 63.31
CA GLU A 408 -3.75 -1.60 64.31
C GLU A 408 -3.16 -2.18 65.62
N ASP A 409 -2.23 -1.46 66.24
CA ASP A 409 -1.90 -1.62 67.66
C ASP A 409 -1.70 -0.22 68.26
N TYR A 410 -2.79 0.34 68.78
CA TYR A 410 -2.75 1.44 69.75
C TYR A 410 -3.03 0.84 71.13
N ALA A 411 -2.00 0.78 71.95
CA ALA A 411 -2.09 0.50 73.37
C ALA A 411 -2.68 1.72 74.09
N ASP A 412 -3.73 1.53 74.87
CA ASP A 412 -4.03 2.41 76.00
C ASP A 412 -4.53 1.60 77.20
N SER A 413 -3.89 1.86 78.32
CA SER A 413 -3.97 1.14 79.58
C SER A 413 -4.97 1.78 80.55
N ASP A 414 -5.77 0.93 81.19
CA ASP A 414 -6.43 1.05 82.49
C ASP A 414 -7.47 2.16 82.77
N SER A 415 -8.69 1.70 83.06
CA SER A 415 -9.65 2.39 83.95
C SER A 415 -9.66 1.70 85.33
N PRO A 416 -9.72 2.44 86.45
CA PRO A 416 -10.14 1.86 87.73
C PRO A 416 -11.65 2.09 87.98
N ILE A 417 -12.16 1.27 88.90
CA ILE A 417 -13.49 1.23 89.54
C ILE A 417 -14.27 2.54 89.54
#